data_AF-A0A6V7KZG1-F1
#
_entry.id   AF-A0A6V7KZG1-F1
#
_cell.length_a   1.000
_cell.length_b   1.000
_cell.length_c   1.000
_cell.angle_alpha   90.00
_cell.angle_beta   90.00
_cell.angle_gamma   90.00
#
_symmetry.space_group_name_H-M   'P 1'
#
loop_
_entity.id
_entity.type
_entity.pdbx_description
1 polymer ?
#
loop_
_entity_poly.entity_id
_entity_poly.type
_entity_poly.pdbx_seq_one_letter_code
_entity_poly.pdbx_strand_id
1 'polypeptide(L)'
;YPLPALKFGGSWNISGEKLTLPVQERFIKLKSPVYPERGISTLDRVEARSALFTEMQSYWTIPMSETATVAAVTVTKGADSGADKIHVLTVNPTVLCTMRQDSDRVDQILIKNLINPNRYIRPQYSIVSDKSGNVLVHEETSNSLLLVNTETGSAQFLQLSSFFEAAGDKLSLALGNRTQQWRLRGDLLVSHNQIVFFTPNGIKMEVLNMDTMSLYSMTLPCDIENVILTSPQKWIIQDPSGKNFVLEKLNDAAPCPNVFREVHKSNGDSRVVGSIQSSNTENLEGNILGRILKQNIEAPNRILASDFSYASVVVGFPELESTTELHSWPRNYRVKTNSVVIDGDQVIRVLPNDKVPGEAHAGDRKASGILNYLEVVDTVQQAVRYIPIPP
;
A
#
# COMPACT_ATOMS: atom_id res chain seq x y z
N TYR A 1 -17.96 2.03 18.51
CA TYR A 1 -17.26 2.25 19.80
C TYR A 1 -16.56 3.59 19.76
N PRO A 2 -16.53 4.38 20.85
CA PRO A 2 -15.73 5.59 20.89
C PRO A 2 -14.23 5.24 20.81
N LEU A 3 -13.45 6.08 20.14
CA LEU A 3 -12.00 6.00 20.18
C LEU A 3 -11.48 6.41 21.57
N PRO A 4 -10.29 5.92 21.98
CA PRO A 4 -9.62 6.46 23.16
C PRO A 4 -9.36 7.96 23.00
N ALA A 5 -9.05 8.68 24.07
CA ALA A 5 -8.70 10.08 23.95
C ALA A 5 -7.49 10.27 23.02
N LEU A 6 -7.57 11.27 22.14
CA LEU A 6 -6.43 11.71 21.32
C LEU A 6 -5.32 12.18 22.26
N LYS A 7 -4.10 11.69 22.05
CA LYS A 7 -2.92 12.04 22.85
C LYS A 7 -1.85 12.63 21.96
N PHE A 8 -1.14 13.62 22.49
CA PHE A 8 0.13 14.04 21.90
C PHE A 8 1.13 12.88 22.00
N GLY A 9 1.58 12.39 20.84
CA GLY A 9 2.51 11.28 20.67
C GLY A 9 3.97 11.72 20.56
N GLY A 10 4.24 13.02 20.58
CA GLY A 10 5.58 13.62 20.49
C GLY A 10 5.72 14.53 19.27
N SER A 11 6.96 14.92 19.01
CA SER A 11 7.32 15.69 17.82
C SER A 11 8.46 15.03 17.04
N TRP A 12 8.47 15.27 15.74
CA TRP A 12 9.54 14.88 14.83
C TRP A 12 10.37 16.09 14.46
N ASN A 13 11.66 16.00 14.74
CA ASN A 13 12.66 16.97 14.36
C ASN A 13 13.53 16.35 13.27
N ILE A 14 13.44 16.86 12.06
CA ILE A 14 14.27 16.40 10.95
C ILE A 14 15.66 16.99 11.14
N SER A 15 16.69 16.13 11.14
CA SER A 15 18.07 16.58 11.28
C SER A 15 18.46 17.56 10.17
N GLY A 16 19.30 18.54 10.52
CA GLY A 16 19.91 19.44 9.54
C GLY A 16 21.00 18.76 8.71
N GLU A 17 21.52 17.61 9.16
CA GLU A 17 22.52 16.84 8.41
C GLU A 17 21.87 16.19 7.18
N LYS A 18 22.39 16.54 6.00
CA LYS A 18 21.90 16.10 4.70
C LYS A 18 22.91 15.17 4.04
N LEU A 19 22.47 13.96 3.72
CA LEU A 19 23.23 13.04 2.87
C LEU A 19 22.57 12.95 1.50
N THR A 20 23.20 13.49 0.47
CA THR A 20 22.70 13.34 -0.90
C THR A 20 23.11 11.98 -1.45
N LEU A 21 22.14 11.16 -1.79
CA LEU A 21 22.36 9.83 -2.36
C LEU A 21 22.58 9.93 -3.87
N PRO A 22 23.57 9.21 -4.41
CA PRO A 22 23.74 9.10 -5.86
C PRO A 22 22.56 8.32 -6.45
N VAL A 23 22.01 8.85 -7.53
CA VAL A 23 20.89 8.25 -8.27
C VAL A 23 21.39 7.85 -9.65
N GLN A 24 21.20 6.60 -10.03
CA GLN A 24 21.53 6.08 -11.35
C GLN A 24 20.25 5.98 -12.18
N GLU A 25 20.21 6.68 -13.31
CA GLU A 25 19.09 6.62 -14.24
C GLU A 25 19.31 5.55 -15.32
N ARG A 26 18.25 4.80 -15.62
CA ARG A 26 18.20 3.85 -16.73
C ARG A 26 16.84 3.88 -17.40
N PHE A 27 16.81 3.92 -18.73
CA PHE A 27 15.57 3.78 -19.47
C PHE A 27 15.08 2.33 -19.51
N ILE A 28 13.78 2.14 -19.26
CA ILE A 28 13.10 0.85 -19.36
C ILE A 28 12.50 0.71 -20.75
N LYS A 29 12.74 -0.47 -21.35
CA LYS A 29 12.07 -0.87 -22.58
C LYS A 29 10.80 -1.63 -22.24
N LEU A 30 9.69 -1.18 -22.82
CA LEU A 30 8.43 -1.91 -22.84
C LEU A 30 8.51 -2.98 -23.93
N LYS A 31 8.33 -4.25 -23.59
CA LYS A 31 8.28 -5.31 -24.60
C LYS A 31 7.00 -5.23 -25.42
N SER A 32 7.03 -5.82 -26.62
CA SER A 32 5.85 -5.93 -27.47
C SER A 32 4.66 -6.55 -26.71
N PRO A 33 3.44 -6.06 -26.93
CA PRO A 33 2.26 -6.59 -26.27
C PRO A 33 2.03 -8.05 -26.67
N VAL A 34 1.71 -8.85 -25.67
CA VAL A 34 1.18 -10.20 -25.85
C VAL A 34 -0.32 -10.17 -25.53
N TYR A 35 -1.07 -11.10 -26.10
CA TYR A 35 -2.51 -11.22 -25.87
C TYR A 35 -2.73 -12.59 -25.21
N PRO A 36 -2.80 -12.64 -23.88
CA PRO A 36 -3.03 -13.87 -23.16
C PRO A 36 -4.46 -14.37 -23.37
N GLU A 37 -4.72 -15.61 -22.96
CA GLU A 37 -6.08 -16.14 -22.98
C GLU A 37 -7.01 -15.29 -22.11
N ARG A 38 -8.17 -14.93 -22.67
CA ARG A 38 -9.19 -14.11 -22.03
C ARG A 38 -10.48 -14.91 -21.90
N GLY A 39 -11.04 -14.93 -20.70
CA GLY A 39 -12.32 -15.57 -20.39
C GLY A 39 -13.30 -14.56 -19.81
N ILE A 40 -14.58 -14.73 -20.09
CA ILE A 40 -15.65 -13.94 -19.47
C ILE A 40 -16.61 -14.92 -18.82
N SER A 41 -16.91 -14.66 -17.54
CA SER A 41 -17.86 -15.45 -16.76
C SER A 41 -18.89 -14.53 -16.14
N THR A 42 -20.14 -15.00 -16.09
CA THR A 42 -21.18 -14.35 -15.30
C THR A 42 -21.01 -14.75 -13.84
N LEU A 43 -21.11 -13.77 -12.95
CA LEU A 43 -21.07 -13.92 -11.51
C LEU A 43 -22.49 -13.88 -10.95
N ASP A 44 -22.74 -14.72 -9.95
CA ASP A 44 -23.94 -14.63 -9.14
C ASP A 44 -23.78 -13.46 -8.15
N ARG A 45 -23.98 -12.24 -8.65
CA ARG A 45 -23.95 -11.04 -7.83
C ARG A 45 -25.18 -11.00 -6.93
N VAL A 46 -24.93 -10.98 -5.62
CA VAL A 46 -25.97 -10.88 -4.60
C VAL A 46 -25.98 -9.46 -4.06
N GLU A 47 -27.09 -8.76 -4.28
CA GLU A 47 -27.38 -7.50 -3.59
C GLU A 47 -27.57 -7.79 -2.11
N ALA A 48 -26.75 -7.17 -1.28
CA ALA A 48 -26.80 -7.39 0.14
C ALA A 48 -28.03 -6.68 0.73
N ARG A 49 -29.03 -7.49 1.08
CA ARG A 49 -30.18 -7.08 1.89
C ARG A 49 -29.97 -7.45 3.37
N SER A 50 -28.72 -7.46 3.81
CA SER A 50 -28.34 -8.00 5.11
C SER A 50 -28.73 -7.03 6.23
N ALA A 51 -29.43 -7.54 7.25
CA ALA A 51 -29.63 -6.83 8.51
C ALA A 51 -28.39 -6.83 9.41
N LEU A 52 -27.36 -7.64 9.09
CA LEU A 52 -26.17 -7.86 9.91
C LEU A 52 -24.94 -7.08 9.44
N PHE A 53 -24.86 -6.77 8.15
CA PHE A 53 -23.79 -5.97 7.55
C PHE A 53 -24.45 -4.93 6.65
N THR A 54 -24.80 -3.79 7.24
CA THR A 54 -25.55 -2.72 6.59
C THR A 54 -24.74 -1.95 5.56
N GLU A 55 -23.42 -2.04 5.62
CA GLU A 55 -22.47 -1.34 4.76
C GLU A 55 -22.10 -2.11 3.48
N MET A 56 -22.51 -3.39 3.37
CA MET A 56 -22.24 -4.23 2.21
C MET A 56 -23.33 -3.89 1.22
N GLN A 57 -22.91 -3.41 0.06
CA GLN A 57 -23.83 -3.14 -1.03
C GLN A 57 -24.13 -4.42 -1.80
N SER A 58 -23.09 -5.17 -2.14
CA SER A 58 -23.20 -6.44 -2.84
C SER A 58 -21.97 -7.31 -2.62
N TYR A 59 -22.11 -8.61 -2.86
CA TYR A 59 -21.01 -9.56 -2.90
C TYR A 59 -21.20 -10.57 -4.04
N TRP A 60 -20.13 -11.26 -4.38
CA TRP A 60 -20.10 -12.31 -5.40
C TRP A 60 -18.90 -13.23 -5.11
N THR A 61 -18.93 -14.42 -5.72
CA THR A 61 -17.84 -15.39 -5.62
C THR A 61 -17.15 -15.51 -6.96
N ILE A 62 -15.85 -15.22 -7.01
CA ILE A 62 -15.04 -15.42 -8.22
C ILE A 62 -14.88 -16.93 -8.44
N PRO A 63 -15.22 -17.46 -9.63
CA PRO A 63 -15.02 -18.87 -9.92
C PRO A 63 -13.51 -19.17 -9.97
N MET A 64 -13.05 -19.99 -9.04
CA MET A 64 -11.65 -20.36 -8.89
C MET A 64 -11.52 -21.86 -8.57
N SER A 65 -10.42 -22.48 -8.98
CA SER A 65 -10.13 -23.88 -8.62
C SER A 65 -9.84 -24.02 -7.13
N GLU A 66 -10.04 -25.22 -6.59
CA GLU A 66 -9.78 -25.51 -5.16
C GLU A 66 -8.34 -25.20 -4.71
N THR A 67 -7.39 -25.25 -5.65
CA THR A 67 -5.97 -24.97 -5.41
C THR A 67 -5.60 -23.50 -5.60
N ALA A 68 -6.52 -22.69 -6.12
CA ALA A 68 -6.26 -21.28 -6.37
C ALA A 68 -6.31 -20.50 -5.05
N THR A 69 -5.54 -19.42 -4.98
CA THR A 69 -5.60 -18.48 -3.85
C THR A 69 -5.55 -17.05 -4.36
N VAL A 70 -6.21 -16.12 -3.66
CA VAL A 70 -6.09 -14.69 -3.94
C VAL A 70 -4.71 -14.22 -3.47
N ALA A 71 -3.96 -13.61 -4.37
CA ALA A 71 -2.63 -13.08 -4.09
C ALA A 71 -2.63 -11.58 -3.78
N ALA A 72 -3.43 -10.80 -4.51
CA ALA A 72 -3.52 -9.35 -4.33
C ALA A 72 -4.83 -8.78 -4.89
N VAL A 73 -5.20 -7.59 -4.42
CA VAL A 73 -6.39 -6.84 -4.85
C VAL A 73 -6.03 -5.36 -5.04
N THR A 74 -6.59 -4.73 -6.06
CA THR A 74 -6.52 -3.27 -6.26
C THR A 74 -7.80 -2.75 -6.93
N VAL A 75 -8.02 -1.45 -6.89
CA VAL A 75 -9.22 -0.80 -7.40
C VAL A 75 -8.84 0.35 -8.31
N THR A 76 -9.35 0.34 -9.54
CA THR A 76 -9.35 1.53 -10.39
C THR A 76 -10.63 2.31 -10.09
N LYS A 77 -10.48 3.51 -9.52
CA LYS A 77 -11.61 4.43 -9.31
C LYS A 77 -12.19 4.84 -10.66
N GLY A 78 -13.51 4.79 -10.82
CA GLY A 78 -14.19 5.28 -12.00
C GLY A 78 -14.11 6.81 -12.07
N ALA A 79 -13.83 7.36 -13.26
CA ALA A 79 -13.91 8.79 -13.49
C ALA A 79 -15.39 9.23 -13.46
N ASP A 80 -15.71 10.36 -12.80
CA ASP A 80 -16.93 11.19 -12.66
C ASP A 80 -18.35 10.59 -12.86
N SER A 81 -18.53 9.52 -13.63
CA SER A 81 -19.78 8.77 -13.84
C SER A 81 -19.59 7.26 -14.10
N GLY A 82 -18.36 6.75 -14.13
CA GLY A 82 -18.06 5.34 -14.35
C GLY A 82 -18.04 4.55 -13.04
N ALA A 83 -18.49 3.29 -13.07
CA ALA A 83 -18.33 2.40 -11.92
C ALA A 83 -16.87 2.03 -11.70
N ASP A 84 -16.49 1.91 -10.43
CA ASP A 84 -15.18 1.41 -10.01
C ASP A 84 -14.94 0.00 -10.56
N LYS A 85 -13.67 -0.28 -10.87
CA LYS A 85 -13.23 -1.61 -11.25
C LYS A 85 -12.42 -2.24 -10.14
N ILE A 86 -12.82 -3.44 -9.75
CA ILE A 86 -12.10 -4.25 -8.76
C ILE A 86 -11.28 -5.28 -9.51
N HIS A 87 -9.98 -5.28 -9.23
CA HIS A 87 -9.01 -6.20 -9.81
C HIS A 87 -8.52 -7.17 -8.74
N VAL A 88 -8.65 -8.46 -9.00
CA VAL A 88 -8.23 -9.54 -8.11
C VAL A 88 -7.25 -10.42 -8.85
N LEU A 89 -6.04 -10.54 -8.32
CA LEU A 89 -5.03 -11.46 -8.83
C LEU A 89 -5.15 -12.78 -8.06
N THR A 90 -5.37 -13.88 -8.78
CA THR A 90 -5.26 -15.22 -8.22
C THR A 90 -3.93 -15.86 -8.59
N VAL A 91 -3.52 -16.89 -7.85
CA VAL A 91 -2.40 -17.77 -8.18
C VAL A 91 -2.86 -19.22 -8.16
N ASN A 92 -2.21 -20.08 -8.94
CA ASN A 92 -2.59 -21.48 -9.19
C ASN A 92 -4.01 -21.67 -9.78
N PRO A 93 -4.29 -21.17 -11.01
CA PRO A 93 -3.39 -20.47 -11.93
C PRO A 93 -3.29 -18.95 -11.68
N THR A 94 -2.27 -18.31 -12.26
CA THR A 94 -2.10 -16.85 -12.20
C THR A 94 -3.04 -16.16 -13.18
N VAL A 95 -4.14 -15.59 -12.67
CA VAL A 95 -5.20 -14.95 -13.45
C VAL A 95 -5.51 -13.60 -12.85
N LEU A 96 -5.61 -12.58 -13.70
CA LEU A 96 -6.13 -11.28 -13.32
C LEU A 96 -7.63 -11.24 -13.62
N CYS A 97 -8.44 -11.26 -12.56
CA CYS A 97 -9.88 -11.09 -12.62
C CYS A 97 -10.21 -9.61 -12.47
N THR A 98 -10.93 -9.03 -13.43
CA THR A 98 -11.42 -7.65 -13.39
C THR A 98 -12.93 -7.64 -13.45
N MET A 99 -13.56 -6.86 -12.58
CA MET A 99 -15.00 -6.64 -12.65
C MET A 99 -15.32 -5.18 -12.39
N ARG A 100 -16.50 -4.76 -12.85
CA ARG A 100 -17.08 -3.47 -12.51
C ARG A 100 -18.11 -3.65 -11.39
N GLN A 101 -18.23 -2.67 -10.51
CA GLN A 101 -19.19 -2.71 -9.40
C GLN A 101 -20.66 -2.80 -9.86
N ASP A 102 -20.97 -2.28 -11.06
CA ASP A 102 -22.29 -2.24 -11.68
C ASP A 102 -22.60 -3.45 -12.58
N SER A 103 -21.67 -4.40 -12.71
CA SER A 103 -21.73 -5.50 -13.67
C SER A 103 -21.85 -6.85 -12.96
N ASP A 104 -22.53 -7.79 -13.60
CA ASP A 104 -22.59 -9.21 -13.21
C ASP A 104 -21.52 -10.05 -13.93
N ARG A 105 -20.57 -9.42 -14.63
CA ARG A 105 -19.52 -10.12 -15.38
C ARG A 105 -18.14 -9.91 -14.78
N VAL A 106 -17.36 -10.98 -14.76
CA VAL A 106 -15.92 -10.94 -14.50
C VAL A 106 -15.16 -11.26 -15.79
N ASP A 107 -14.21 -10.40 -16.11
CA ASP A 107 -13.23 -10.61 -17.15
C ASP A 107 -11.96 -11.23 -16.54
N GLN A 108 -11.43 -12.26 -17.19
CA GLN A 108 -10.33 -13.06 -16.67
C GLN A 108 -9.20 -13.10 -17.70
N ILE A 109 -8.03 -12.58 -17.34
CA ILE A 109 -6.85 -12.60 -18.20
C ILE A 109 -5.84 -13.57 -17.60
N LEU A 110 -5.56 -14.67 -18.30
CA LEU A 110 -4.62 -15.69 -17.86
C LEU A 110 -3.17 -15.23 -18.10
N ILE A 111 -2.52 -14.72 -17.06
CA ILE A 111 -1.14 -14.22 -17.12
C ILE A 111 -0.09 -15.28 -16.74
N LYS A 112 -0.51 -16.55 -16.66
CA LYS A 112 0.38 -17.69 -16.40
C LYS A 112 1.51 -17.74 -17.44
N ASN A 113 2.73 -18.01 -16.97
CA ASN A 113 3.98 -18.06 -17.76
C ASN A 113 4.49 -16.72 -18.31
N LEU A 114 3.78 -15.60 -18.11
CA LEU A 114 4.29 -14.27 -18.47
C LEU A 114 5.28 -13.74 -17.43
N ILE A 115 5.09 -14.14 -16.18
CA ILE A 115 5.96 -13.82 -15.06
C ILE A 115 6.44 -15.13 -14.43
N ASN A 116 7.74 -15.22 -14.16
CA ASN A 116 8.39 -16.43 -13.67
C ASN A 116 8.94 -16.18 -12.27
N PRO A 117 8.20 -16.54 -11.21
CA PRO A 117 8.71 -16.42 -9.85
C PRO A 117 9.89 -17.35 -9.63
N ASN A 118 10.70 -17.02 -8.62
CA ASN A 118 11.77 -17.89 -8.17
C ASN A 118 11.19 -19.20 -7.62
N ARG A 119 11.61 -20.34 -8.18
CA ARG A 119 11.08 -21.66 -7.83
C ARG A 119 11.36 -22.10 -6.39
N TYR A 120 12.36 -21.49 -5.75
CA TYR A 120 12.80 -21.86 -4.40
C TYR A 120 12.11 -21.03 -3.30
N ILE A 121 11.37 -19.99 -3.67
CA ILE A 121 10.73 -19.06 -2.74
C ILE A 121 9.24 -19.02 -3.05
N ARG A 122 8.41 -18.94 -2.00
CA ARG A 122 6.97 -18.76 -2.20
C ARG A 122 6.76 -17.46 -2.97
N PRO A 123 6.09 -17.50 -4.14
CA PRO A 123 5.86 -16.30 -4.92
C PRO A 123 4.97 -15.33 -4.15
N GLN A 124 5.31 -14.05 -4.23
CA GLN A 124 4.54 -12.95 -3.67
C GLN A 124 4.26 -11.95 -4.78
N TYR A 125 3.06 -11.40 -4.76
CA TYR A 125 2.60 -10.49 -5.79
C TYR A 125 2.03 -9.24 -5.15
N SER A 126 2.31 -8.12 -5.79
CA SER A 126 1.69 -6.82 -5.51
C SER A 126 1.05 -6.31 -6.79
N ILE A 127 -0.14 -5.73 -6.71
CA ILE A 127 -0.83 -5.13 -7.87
C ILE A 127 -1.27 -3.71 -7.57
N VAL A 128 -1.17 -2.85 -8.57
CA VAL A 128 -1.60 -1.44 -8.50
C VAL A 128 -2.20 -1.01 -9.83
N SER A 129 -3.22 -0.15 -9.79
CA SER A 129 -3.85 0.42 -10.99
C SER A 129 -3.29 1.81 -11.32
N ASP A 130 -3.11 2.08 -12.60
CA ASP A 130 -2.76 3.42 -13.09
C ASP A 130 -3.99 4.29 -13.39
N LYS A 131 -3.76 5.57 -13.70
CA LYS A 131 -4.81 6.53 -14.06
C LYS A 131 -5.55 6.18 -15.36
N SER A 132 -4.99 5.30 -16.18
CA SER A 132 -5.58 4.86 -17.45
C SER A 132 -6.40 3.57 -17.29
N GLY A 133 -6.49 3.02 -16.08
CA GLY A 133 -7.16 1.75 -15.79
C GLY A 133 -6.40 0.50 -16.21
N ASN A 134 -5.10 0.63 -16.49
CA ASN A 134 -4.21 -0.52 -16.59
C ASN A 134 -3.85 -1.02 -15.19
N VAL A 135 -3.55 -2.30 -15.08
CA VAL A 135 -3.10 -2.94 -13.85
C VAL A 135 -1.66 -3.35 -14.00
N LEU A 136 -0.80 -2.87 -13.12
CA LEU A 136 0.56 -3.36 -12.98
C LEU A 136 0.60 -4.52 -12.01
N VAL A 137 1.17 -5.64 -12.45
CA VAL A 137 1.39 -6.85 -11.66
C VAL A 137 2.88 -7.01 -11.40
N HIS A 138 3.28 -6.88 -10.14
CA HIS A 138 4.65 -7.07 -9.70
C HIS A 138 4.80 -8.45 -9.04
N GLU A 139 5.82 -9.20 -9.44
CA GLU A 139 6.23 -10.42 -8.76
C GLU A 139 7.52 -10.14 -7.99
N GLU A 140 7.42 -10.29 -6.67
CA GLU A 140 8.37 -9.77 -5.68
C GLU A 140 9.70 -10.54 -5.66
N THR A 141 9.71 -11.82 -6.06
CA THR A 141 10.94 -12.65 -5.97
C THR A 141 11.87 -12.49 -7.17
N SER A 142 11.31 -12.20 -8.35
CA SER A 142 12.07 -11.98 -9.59
C SER A 142 12.20 -10.52 -9.99
N ASN A 143 11.60 -9.60 -9.22
CA ASN A 143 11.46 -8.18 -9.53
C ASN A 143 10.92 -7.95 -10.96
N SER A 144 9.90 -8.71 -11.34
CA SER A 144 9.29 -8.63 -12.66
C SER A 144 8.02 -7.78 -12.60
N LEU A 145 7.83 -6.90 -13.58
CA LEU A 145 6.64 -6.05 -13.68
C LEU A 145 5.93 -6.26 -15.01
N LEU A 146 4.63 -6.51 -14.95
CA LEU A 146 3.76 -6.69 -16.11
C LEU A 146 2.68 -5.60 -16.10
N LEU A 147 2.58 -4.84 -17.18
CA LEU A 147 1.48 -3.90 -17.41
C LEU A 147 0.37 -4.64 -18.17
N VAL A 148 -0.83 -4.72 -17.58
CA VAL A 148 -1.98 -5.38 -18.17
C VAL A 148 -3.05 -4.33 -18.48
N ASN A 149 -3.38 -4.19 -19.76
CA ASN A 149 -4.50 -3.35 -20.19
C ASN A 149 -5.78 -4.18 -20.16
N THR A 150 -6.67 -3.85 -19.22
CA THR A 150 -7.89 -4.63 -18.96
C THR A 150 -8.96 -4.48 -20.05
N GLU A 151 -8.91 -3.39 -20.83
CA GLU A 151 -9.85 -3.15 -21.93
C GLU A 151 -9.54 -4.04 -23.14
N THR A 152 -8.29 -3.94 -23.61
CA THR A 152 -7.78 -4.69 -24.77
C THR A 152 -7.44 -6.14 -24.45
N GLY A 153 -7.21 -6.46 -23.18
CA GLY A 153 -6.71 -7.76 -22.73
C GLY A 153 -5.22 -7.98 -23.05
N SER A 154 -4.47 -6.93 -23.42
CA SER A 154 -3.04 -7.04 -23.70
C SER A 154 -2.20 -6.98 -22.44
N ALA A 155 -1.04 -7.64 -22.47
CA ALA A 155 -0.06 -7.63 -21.40
C ALA A 155 1.34 -7.30 -21.96
N GLN A 156 2.09 -6.45 -21.25
CA GLN A 156 3.42 -5.99 -21.64
C GLN A 156 4.39 -6.09 -20.47
N PHE A 157 5.57 -6.64 -20.74
CA PHE A 157 6.61 -6.78 -19.72
C PHE A 157 7.48 -5.52 -19.65
N LEU A 158 7.69 -5.02 -18.43
CA LEU A 158 8.63 -3.94 -18.12
C LEU A 158 9.91 -4.56 -17.56
N GLN A 159 11.02 -4.33 -18.26
CA GLN A 159 12.31 -4.87 -17.87
C GLN A 159 12.97 -4.02 -16.76
N LEU A 160 12.64 -4.34 -15.50
CA LEU A 160 13.19 -3.70 -14.29
C LEU A 160 14.64 -4.09 -14.01
N SER A 161 15.03 -5.35 -14.24
CA SER A 161 16.40 -5.81 -13.99
C SER A 161 17.34 -5.51 -15.16
N SER A 162 18.56 -5.08 -14.82
CA SER A 162 19.67 -5.11 -15.78
C SER A 162 20.15 -6.55 -15.99
N PHE A 163 20.79 -6.81 -17.13
CA PHE A 163 21.36 -8.13 -17.43
C PHE A 163 22.38 -8.59 -16.37
N PHE A 164 23.19 -7.66 -15.86
CA PHE A 164 24.22 -7.96 -14.86
C PHE A 164 23.64 -8.30 -13.50
N GLU A 165 22.56 -7.62 -13.08
CA GLU A 165 21.87 -7.96 -11.82
C GLU A 165 21.20 -9.32 -11.91
N ALA A 166 20.51 -9.61 -13.02
CA ALA A 166 19.90 -10.92 -13.23
C ALA A 166 20.94 -12.07 -13.23
N ALA A 167 22.17 -11.80 -13.65
CA ALA A 167 23.28 -12.76 -13.57
C ALA A 167 23.84 -12.88 -12.14
N GLY A 168 24.03 -11.75 -11.44
CA GLY A 168 24.48 -11.71 -10.06
C GLY A 168 23.52 -12.40 -9.09
N ASP A 169 22.22 -12.24 -9.28
CA ASP A 169 21.19 -12.88 -8.46
C ASP A 169 21.20 -14.41 -8.66
N LYS A 170 21.37 -14.88 -9.91
CA LYS A 170 21.52 -16.32 -10.20
C LYS A 170 22.77 -16.91 -9.56
N LEU A 171 23.89 -16.18 -9.56
CA LEU A 171 25.12 -16.60 -8.89
C LEU A 171 24.94 -16.63 -7.37
N SER A 172 24.31 -15.61 -6.80
CA SER A 172 24.01 -15.55 -5.37
C SER A 172 23.13 -16.71 -4.93
N LEU A 173 22.11 -17.06 -5.72
CA LEU A 173 21.27 -18.25 -5.50
C LEU A 173 22.06 -19.56 -5.57
N ALA A 174 22.95 -19.71 -6.55
CA ALA A 174 23.78 -20.91 -6.69
C ALA A 174 24.73 -21.09 -5.51
N LEU A 175 25.12 -19.99 -4.84
CA LEU A 175 25.95 -19.98 -3.65
C LEU A 175 25.16 -20.13 -2.34
N GLY A 176 23.83 -20.30 -2.41
CA GLY A 176 22.97 -20.48 -1.23
C GLY A 176 22.65 -19.20 -0.47
N ASN A 177 22.95 -18.02 -1.03
CA ASN A 177 22.56 -16.75 -0.41
C ASN A 177 21.05 -16.55 -0.56
N ARG A 178 20.42 -16.03 0.50
CA ARG A 178 19.01 -15.61 0.44
C ARG A 178 18.88 -14.49 -0.59
N THR A 179 18.03 -14.68 -1.59
CA THR A 179 17.67 -13.60 -2.51
C THR A 179 16.82 -12.57 -1.78
N GLN A 180 17.12 -11.31 -2.02
CA GLN A 180 16.30 -10.21 -1.52
C GLN A 180 14.98 -10.20 -2.29
N GLN A 181 13.87 -10.19 -1.55
CA GLN A 181 12.55 -9.96 -2.11
C GLN A 181 12.38 -8.46 -2.33
N TRP A 182 11.63 -8.08 -3.35
CA TRP A 182 11.30 -6.70 -3.67
C TRP A 182 9.87 -6.40 -3.24
N ARG A 183 9.60 -5.19 -2.78
CA ARG A 183 8.23 -4.72 -2.53
C ARG A 183 7.92 -3.52 -3.37
N LEU A 184 6.65 -3.41 -3.76
CA LEU A 184 6.11 -2.29 -4.50
C LEU A 184 5.32 -1.34 -3.59
N ARG A 185 5.45 -0.04 -3.84
CA ARG A 185 4.57 1.04 -3.36
C ARG A 185 4.07 1.84 -4.55
N GLY A 186 2.76 1.91 -4.71
CA GLY A 186 2.11 2.58 -5.85
C GLY A 186 1.21 3.74 -5.43
N ASP A 187 1.36 4.24 -4.20
CA ASP A 187 0.53 5.32 -3.64
C ASP A 187 0.59 6.62 -4.47
N LEU A 188 1.68 6.82 -5.22
CA LEU A 188 1.90 7.96 -6.12
C LEU A 188 1.63 7.64 -7.61
N LEU A 189 1.16 6.43 -7.93
CA LEU A 189 0.99 6.02 -9.33
C LEU A 189 -0.12 6.81 -10.02
N VAL A 190 -1.27 6.96 -9.37
CA VAL A 190 -2.44 7.66 -9.97
C VAL A 190 -2.18 9.16 -10.10
N SER A 191 -1.55 9.78 -9.09
CA SER A 191 -1.35 11.23 -9.03
C SER A 191 -0.09 11.71 -9.75
N HIS A 192 0.98 10.92 -9.78
CA HIS A 192 2.30 11.34 -10.27
C HIS A 192 2.96 10.33 -11.22
N ASN A 193 2.30 9.23 -11.60
CA ASN A 193 2.85 8.18 -12.46
C ASN A 193 4.15 7.56 -11.91
N GLN A 194 4.31 7.53 -10.58
CA GLN A 194 5.50 7.02 -9.91
C GLN A 194 5.22 5.73 -9.14
N ILE A 195 6.14 4.77 -9.26
CA ILE A 195 6.12 3.50 -8.53
C ILE A 195 7.47 3.35 -7.84
N VAL A 196 7.46 2.97 -6.56
CA VAL A 196 8.68 2.75 -5.78
C VAL A 196 8.84 1.27 -5.48
N PHE A 197 10.02 0.74 -5.76
CA PHE A 197 10.45 -0.61 -5.43
C PHE A 197 11.54 -0.54 -4.37
N PHE A 198 11.53 -1.46 -3.39
CA PHE A 198 12.59 -1.52 -2.39
C PHE A 198 12.81 -2.95 -1.89
N THR A 199 13.98 -3.22 -1.33
CA THR A 199 14.28 -4.53 -0.72
C THR A 199 14.12 -4.47 0.80
N PRO A 200 13.13 -5.18 1.39
CA PRO A 200 12.98 -5.22 2.84
C PRO A 200 14.19 -5.89 3.52
N ASN A 201 14.68 -5.29 4.61
CA ASN A 201 15.94 -5.63 5.26
C ASN A 201 17.16 -5.59 4.31
N GLY A 202 17.04 -4.83 3.23
CA GLY A 202 18.14 -4.46 2.36
C GLY A 202 18.21 -2.95 2.22
N ILE A 203 19.12 -2.48 1.38
CA ILE A 203 19.46 -1.07 1.24
C ILE A 203 19.10 -0.49 -0.13
N LYS A 204 18.50 -1.29 -1.01
CA LYS A 204 18.23 -0.90 -2.40
C LYS A 204 16.83 -0.33 -2.54
N MET A 205 16.72 0.73 -3.33
CA MET A 205 15.45 1.32 -3.73
C MET A 205 15.50 1.76 -5.20
N GLU A 206 14.41 1.58 -5.91
CA GLU A 206 14.24 1.99 -7.30
C GLU A 206 12.94 2.76 -7.48
N VAL A 207 12.95 3.77 -8.33
CA VAL A 207 11.79 4.61 -8.61
C VAL A 207 11.53 4.59 -10.11
N LEU A 208 10.38 4.06 -10.52
CA LEU A 208 9.94 4.03 -11.91
C LEU A 208 9.02 5.21 -12.17
N ASN A 209 9.38 6.05 -13.14
CA ASN A 209 8.49 7.03 -13.73
C ASN A 209 7.87 6.44 -15.00
N MET A 210 6.54 6.26 -15.00
CA MET A 210 5.82 5.66 -16.13
C MET A 210 5.67 6.60 -17.33
N ASP A 211 5.78 7.92 -17.16
CA ASP A 211 5.68 8.88 -18.27
C ASP A 211 6.97 8.89 -19.11
N THR A 212 8.12 8.92 -18.44
CA THR A 212 9.43 8.92 -19.12
C THR A 212 9.96 7.51 -19.37
N MET A 213 9.35 6.50 -18.76
CA MET A 213 9.87 5.13 -18.69
C MET A 213 11.31 5.09 -18.14
N SER A 214 11.65 5.99 -17.22
CA SER A 214 12.94 6.03 -16.54
C SER A 214 12.86 5.31 -15.19
N LEU A 215 13.86 4.47 -14.91
CA LEU A 215 14.11 3.85 -13.62
C LEU A 215 15.29 4.53 -12.94
N TYR A 216 15.08 4.98 -11.71
CA TYR A 216 16.08 5.64 -10.89
C TYR A 216 16.45 4.74 -9.73
N SER A 217 17.65 4.17 -9.74
CA SER A 217 18.13 3.26 -8.70
C SER A 217 19.05 3.99 -7.73
N MET A 218 18.89 3.73 -6.42
CA MET A 218 19.71 4.30 -5.36
C MET A 218 19.92 3.31 -4.21
N THR A 219 20.96 3.57 -3.43
CA THR A 219 21.33 2.79 -2.25
C THR A 219 21.25 3.66 -1.01
N LEU A 220 20.49 3.22 -0.01
CA LEU A 220 20.32 3.91 1.26
C LEU A 220 21.45 3.54 2.24
N PRO A 221 21.76 4.42 3.20
CA PRO A 221 22.78 4.17 4.22
C PRO A 221 22.29 3.26 5.36
N CYS A 222 21.03 2.80 5.31
CA CYS A 222 20.41 1.95 6.32
C CYS A 222 19.53 0.87 5.67
N ASP A 223 19.29 -0.21 6.40
CA ASP A 223 18.32 -1.23 5.99
C ASP A 223 16.90 -0.67 6.01
N ILE A 224 16.09 -1.12 5.06
CA ILE A 224 14.72 -0.64 4.86
C ILE A 224 13.75 -1.69 5.42
N GLU A 225 12.99 -1.38 6.47
CA GLU A 225 11.81 -2.18 6.84
C GLU A 225 10.61 -1.78 5.99
N ASN A 226 10.36 -0.48 5.85
CA ASN A 226 9.21 0.07 5.14
C ASN A 226 9.51 1.43 4.49
N VAL A 227 8.77 1.72 3.42
CA VAL A 227 8.76 3.01 2.73
C VAL A 227 7.32 3.53 2.71
N ILE A 228 7.13 4.76 3.17
CA ILE A 228 5.82 5.43 3.20
C ILE A 228 5.88 6.67 2.31
N LEU A 229 5.09 6.64 1.24
CA LEU A 229 5.03 7.70 0.23
C LEU A 229 4.03 8.77 0.66
N THR A 230 4.51 9.76 1.42
CA THR A 230 3.64 10.83 1.96
C THR A 230 3.37 11.97 0.98
N SER A 231 4.26 12.18 0.01
CA SER A 231 4.12 13.17 -1.08
C SER A 231 5.13 12.84 -2.19
N PRO A 232 5.04 13.42 -3.39
CA PRO A 232 6.09 13.33 -4.41
C PRO A 232 7.44 13.95 -3.98
N GLN A 233 7.43 14.83 -2.98
CA GLN A 233 8.60 15.61 -2.57
C GLN A 233 9.36 14.98 -1.41
N LYS A 234 8.65 14.32 -0.48
CA LYS A 234 9.23 13.71 0.72
C LYS A 234 8.55 12.40 1.07
N TRP A 235 9.36 11.41 1.43
CA TRP A 235 8.98 10.07 1.86
C TRP A 235 9.55 9.78 3.25
N ILE A 236 8.90 8.88 3.98
CA ILE A 236 9.40 8.35 5.24
C ILE A 236 9.98 6.96 4.99
N ILE A 237 11.22 6.75 5.43
CA ILE A 237 11.89 5.45 5.44
C ILE A 237 11.96 4.97 6.89
N GLN A 238 11.59 3.73 7.13
CA GLN A 238 11.72 3.10 8.44
C GLN A 238 12.73 1.98 8.38
N ASP A 239 13.64 1.94 9.35
CA ASP A 239 14.58 0.83 9.49
C ASP A 239 14.01 -0.28 10.40
N PRO A 240 14.61 -1.48 10.41
CA PRO A 240 14.19 -2.56 11.30
C PRO A 240 14.39 -2.26 12.80
N SER A 241 15.16 -1.23 13.15
CA SER A 241 15.37 -0.81 14.54
C SER A 241 14.27 0.12 15.07
N GLY A 242 13.36 0.58 14.19
CA GLY A 242 12.26 1.48 14.51
C GLY A 242 12.61 2.97 14.40
N LYS A 243 13.79 3.30 13.85
CA LYS A 243 14.18 4.66 13.48
C LYS A 243 13.48 5.07 12.19
N ASN A 244 13.15 6.35 12.12
CA ASN A 244 12.55 6.95 10.95
C ASN A 244 13.56 7.90 10.31
N PHE A 245 13.57 7.92 8.99
CA PHE A 245 14.35 8.83 8.17
C PHE A 245 13.42 9.49 7.15
N VAL A 246 13.81 10.65 6.68
CA VAL A 246 13.13 11.36 5.59
C VAL A 246 14.03 11.32 4.37
N LEU A 247 13.43 10.95 3.24
CA LEU A 247 14.03 11.13 1.93
C LEU A 247 13.30 12.26 1.23
N GLU A 248 14.00 13.33 0.87
CA GLU A 248 13.44 14.50 0.20
C GLU A 248 14.06 14.73 -1.18
N LYS A 249 13.31 15.38 -2.06
CA LYS A 249 13.86 15.90 -3.33
C LYS A 249 14.84 17.03 -3.03
N LEU A 250 15.99 16.98 -3.69
CA LEU A 250 16.98 18.06 -3.63
C LEU A 250 16.41 19.38 -4.18
N ASN A 251 15.62 19.29 -5.25
CA ASN A 251 14.91 20.38 -5.89
C ASN A 251 13.78 19.79 -6.77
N ASP A 252 12.90 20.65 -7.29
CA ASP A 252 11.77 20.20 -8.12
C ASP A 252 12.19 19.55 -9.44
N ALA A 253 13.40 19.84 -9.94
CA ALA A 253 13.95 19.19 -11.13
C ALA A 253 14.48 17.77 -10.85
N ALA A 254 14.68 17.41 -9.58
CA ALA A 254 15.10 16.05 -9.21
C ALA A 254 13.97 15.06 -9.56
N PRO A 255 14.28 13.92 -10.21
CA PRO A 255 13.26 12.97 -10.65
C PRO A 255 12.52 12.34 -9.47
N CYS A 256 13.24 12.08 -8.38
CA CYS A 256 12.72 11.48 -7.16
C CYS A 256 13.48 11.99 -5.92
N PRO A 257 12.92 11.84 -4.70
CA PRO A 257 13.62 12.09 -3.47
C PRO A 257 14.97 11.36 -3.38
N ASN A 258 16.03 12.07 -3.00
CA ASN A 258 17.39 11.54 -2.93
C ASN A 258 18.26 12.18 -1.84
N VAL A 259 17.73 13.11 -1.04
CA VAL A 259 18.43 13.69 0.11
C VAL A 259 17.91 13.01 1.38
N PHE A 260 18.79 12.28 2.05
CA PHE A 260 18.49 11.46 3.21
C PHE A 260 18.82 12.19 4.51
N ARG A 261 17.87 12.19 5.45
CA ARG A 261 17.97 12.86 6.76
C ARG A 261 17.38 11.99 7.87
N GLU A 262 18.01 11.97 9.04
CA GLU A 262 17.46 11.28 10.21
C GLU A 262 16.32 12.09 10.85
N VAL A 263 15.30 11.39 11.37
CA VAL A 263 14.22 12.00 12.15
C VAL A 263 14.42 11.69 13.63
N HIS A 264 14.69 12.72 14.41
CA HIS A 264 14.75 12.61 15.87
C HIS A 264 13.35 12.80 16.46
N LYS A 265 12.88 11.79 17.18
CA LYS A 265 11.61 11.84 17.91
C LYS A 265 11.87 12.49 19.27
N SER A 266 11.20 13.59 19.58
CA SER A 266 11.33 14.30 20.86
C SER A 266 10.02 14.33 21.64
N ASN A 267 10.12 14.27 22.98
CA ASN A 267 9.02 14.47 23.93
C ASN A 267 7.74 13.63 23.70
N GLY A 268 7.89 12.34 23.34
CA GLY A 268 6.76 11.43 23.22
C GLY A 268 7.10 10.01 23.67
N ASP A 269 6.15 9.31 24.28
CA ASP A 269 6.30 7.88 24.52
C ASP A 269 6.30 7.16 23.16
N SER A 270 7.47 6.68 22.73
CA SER A 270 7.67 5.99 21.45
C SER A 270 6.68 4.85 21.20
N ARG A 271 6.08 4.31 22.28
CA ARG A 271 5.02 3.32 22.20
C ARG A 271 3.79 3.88 21.51
N VAL A 272 3.40 5.14 21.73
CA VAL A 272 2.12 5.73 21.30
C VAL A 272 1.84 5.58 19.80
N VAL A 273 2.87 5.62 18.96
CA VAL A 273 2.72 5.50 17.50
C VAL A 273 3.21 4.15 17.00
N GLY A 274 4.34 3.61 17.48
CA GLY A 274 4.85 2.34 16.93
C GLY A 274 5.38 2.46 15.49
N SER A 275 5.33 1.36 14.73
CA SER A 275 5.81 1.26 13.35
C SER A 275 4.72 1.68 12.36
N ILE A 276 5.07 2.49 11.36
CA ILE A 276 4.12 3.10 10.42
C ILE A 276 3.88 2.11 9.29
N GLN A 277 2.61 1.87 8.97
CA GLN A 277 2.18 0.92 7.96
C GLN A 277 1.85 1.63 6.66
N SER A 278 1.10 2.73 6.75
CA SER A 278 0.58 3.48 5.61
C SER A 278 0.34 4.95 5.99
N SER A 279 0.24 5.80 4.98
CA SER A 279 -0.11 7.21 5.07
C SER A 279 -1.01 7.57 3.90
N ASN A 280 -1.88 8.56 4.08
CA ASN A 280 -2.45 9.26 2.93
C ASN A 280 -1.37 10.14 2.25
N THR A 281 -1.66 10.59 1.03
CA THR A 281 -0.78 11.44 0.22
C THR A 281 -1.20 12.91 0.23
N GLU A 282 -2.45 13.20 0.60
CA GLU A 282 -3.08 14.52 0.56
C GLU A 282 -3.34 15.07 1.97
N ASN A 283 -3.42 16.40 2.07
CA ASN A 283 -3.80 17.07 3.31
C ASN A 283 -5.29 16.85 3.59
N LEU A 284 -5.64 16.72 4.87
CA LEU A 284 -7.03 16.89 5.29
C LEU A 284 -7.43 18.36 5.10
N GLU A 285 -8.69 18.58 4.74
CA GLU A 285 -9.28 19.91 4.73
C GLU A 285 -9.18 20.56 6.12
N GLY A 286 -9.00 21.89 6.18
CA GLY A 286 -8.77 22.61 7.43
C GLY A 286 -9.92 22.49 8.45
N ASN A 287 -11.16 22.43 7.96
CA ASN A 287 -12.36 22.15 8.76
C ASN A 287 -12.31 20.76 9.44
N ILE A 288 -11.83 19.74 8.73
CA ILE A 288 -11.68 18.35 9.20
C ILE A 288 -10.55 18.29 10.21
N LEU A 289 -9.38 18.84 9.88
CA LEU A 289 -8.23 18.90 10.78
C LEU A 289 -8.60 19.61 12.09
N GLY A 290 -9.29 20.75 12.00
CA GLY A 290 -9.67 21.53 13.17
C GLY A 290 -10.69 20.81 14.06
N ARG A 291 -11.60 20.02 13.47
CA ARG A 291 -12.52 19.15 14.22
C ARG A 291 -11.80 18.02 14.95
N ILE A 292 -10.81 17.40 14.29
CA ILE A 292 -10.01 16.31 14.87
C ILE A 292 -9.21 16.80 16.08
N LEU A 293 -8.47 17.90 15.90
CA LEU A 293 -7.56 18.44 16.92
C LEU A 293 -8.28 19.34 17.94
N LYS A 294 -9.55 19.69 17.69
CA LYS A 294 -10.35 20.63 18.50
C LYS A 294 -9.67 22.00 18.64
N GLN A 295 -8.98 22.42 17.58
CA GLN A 295 -8.19 23.65 17.51
C GLN A 295 -8.32 24.21 16.10
N ASN A 296 -8.28 25.53 15.94
CA ASN A 296 -8.25 26.12 14.60
C ASN A 296 -6.81 26.13 14.09
N ILE A 297 -6.46 25.16 13.24
CA ILE A 297 -5.12 24.98 12.71
C ILE A 297 -5.22 24.85 11.19
N GLU A 298 -4.47 25.69 10.49
CA GLU A 298 -4.19 25.54 9.07
C GLU A 298 -2.72 25.19 8.90
N ALA A 299 -2.45 23.89 8.83
CA ALA A 299 -1.11 23.38 8.65
C ALA A 299 -1.15 22.15 7.73
N PRO A 300 -0.08 21.91 6.96
CA PRO A 300 0.07 20.68 6.22
C PRO A 300 0.00 19.48 7.16
N ASN A 301 -0.63 18.39 6.76
CA ASN A 301 -0.92 17.29 7.65
C ASN A 301 -1.09 15.97 6.90
N ARG A 302 -0.88 14.85 7.60
CA ARG A 302 -1.12 13.49 7.08
C ARG A 302 -1.78 12.62 8.13
N ILE A 303 -2.68 11.75 7.70
CA ILE A 303 -3.15 10.62 8.52
C ILE A 303 -2.19 9.46 8.32
N LEU A 304 -1.69 8.94 9.43
CA LEU A 304 -0.86 7.75 9.48
C LEU A 304 -1.62 6.59 10.11
N ALA A 305 -1.40 5.44 9.52
CA ALA A 305 -1.71 4.16 10.10
C ALA A 305 -0.44 3.55 10.68
N SER A 306 -0.48 3.14 11.95
CA SER A 306 0.63 2.43 12.59
C SER A 306 0.18 1.15 13.31
N ASP A 307 1.13 0.34 13.76
CA ASP A 307 0.86 -0.91 14.46
C ASP A 307 0.40 -0.73 15.91
N PHE A 308 0.56 0.46 16.50
CA PHE A 308 0.19 0.72 17.91
C PHE A 308 -0.84 1.84 18.09
N SER A 309 -1.44 2.33 17.01
CA SER A 309 -2.50 3.33 17.06
C SER A 309 -3.70 2.91 16.21
N TYR A 310 -4.89 3.40 16.57
CA TYR A 310 -6.06 3.33 15.71
C TYR A 310 -5.83 4.18 14.46
N ALA A 311 -5.43 5.43 14.67
CA ALA A 311 -4.90 6.33 13.67
C ALA A 311 -3.95 7.32 14.36
N SER A 312 -3.16 8.01 13.57
CA SER A 312 -2.37 9.16 14.01
C SER A 312 -2.49 10.28 13.00
N VAL A 313 -2.44 11.52 13.46
CA VAL A 313 -2.37 12.73 12.62
C VAL A 313 -1.01 13.36 12.86
N VAL A 314 -0.30 13.61 11.77
CA VAL A 314 0.95 14.35 11.76
C VAL A 314 0.63 15.77 11.28
N VAL A 315 1.06 16.78 12.02
CA VAL A 315 0.84 18.20 11.70
C VAL A 315 2.19 18.87 11.42
N GLY A 316 2.27 19.53 10.28
CA GLY A 316 3.46 20.15 9.72
C GLY A 316 4.20 19.31 8.67
N PHE A 317 3.86 18.05 8.49
CA PHE A 317 4.56 17.16 7.55
C PHE A 317 3.69 16.82 6.34
N PRO A 318 4.28 16.63 5.14
CA PRO A 318 5.70 16.74 4.79
C PRO A 318 6.26 18.15 4.54
N GLU A 319 5.43 19.18 4.47
CA GLU A 319 5.84 20.44 3.82
C GLU A 319 6.65 21.38 4.73
N LEU A 320 6.47 21.34 6.06
CA LEU A 320 7.27 22.17 6.98
C LEU A 320 8.62 21.51 7.29
N GLU A 321 9.66 22.35 7.39
CA GLU A 321 11.00 21.96 7.86
C GLU A 321 11.14 22.08 9.39
N SER A 322 10.16 22.68 10.06
CA SER A 322 10.13 22.87 11.51
C SER A 322 9.75 21.59 12.25
N THR A 323 9.69 21.69 13.58
CA THR A 323 9.16 20.63 14.44
C THR A 323 7.76 20.22 13.98
N THR A 324 7.60 18.95 13.66
CA THR A 324 6.32 18.35 13.27
C THR A 324 5.67 17.73 14.51
N GLU A 325 4.38 17.94 14.71
CA GLU A 325 3.65 17.35 15.84
C GLU A 325 2.94 16.07 15.45
N LEU A 326 2.86 15.13 16.39
CA LEU A 326 2.21 13.85 16.19
C LEU A 326 1.14 13.66 17.25
N HIS A 327 -0.10 13.43 16.81
CA HIS A 327 -1.26 13.22 17.67
C HIS A 327 -1.86 11.86 17.33
N SER A 328 -2.12 11.00 18.32
CA SER A 328 -2.50 9.62 18.08
C SER A 328 -3.64 9.15 18.95
N TRP A 329 -4.47 8.26 18.41
CA TRP A 329 -5.42 7.46 19.17
C TRP A 329 -4.74 6.13 19.53
N PRO A 330 -4.13 5.99 20.72
CA PRO A 330 -3.26 4.85 21.03
C PRO A 330 -4.04 3.54 21.18
N ARG A 331 -3.36 2.43 20.94
CA ARG A 331 -3.84 1.08 21.30
C ARG A 331 -3.10 0.56 22.52
N ASN A 332 -3.69 -0.45 23.15
CA ASN A 332 -3.05 -1.20 24.23
C ASN A 332 -2.29 -2.44 23.70
N TYR A 333 -2.39 -2.74 22.41
CA TYR A 333 -1.79 -3.91 21.78
C TYR A 333 -1.37 -3.58 20.34
N ARG A 334 -0.42 -4.37 19.82
CA ARG A 334 0.07 -4.24 18.44
C ARG A 334 -0.84 -4.93 17.43
N VAL A 335 -1.05 -4.26 16.30
CA VAL A 335 -1.77 -4.74 15.12
C VAL A 335 -0.88 -4.55 13.90
N LYS A 336 -0.16 -5.60 13.50
CA LYS A 336 0.60 -5.59 12.25
C LYS A 336 -0.23 -6.23 11.14
N THR A 337 -0.61 -5.44 10.13
CA THR A 337 -1.34 -5.92 8.95
C THR A 337 -0.77 -5.27 7.70
N ASN A 338 -0.79 -6.01 6.60
CA ASN A 338 -0.37 -5.51 5.29
C ASN A 338 -1.55 -4.90 4.51
N SER A 339 -2.77 -5.03 5.03
CA SER A 339 -4.00 -4.54 4.39
C SER A 339 -4.51 -3.34 5.15
N VAL A 340 -3.91 -2.18 4.87
CA VAL A 340 -4.34 -0.88 5.40
C VAL A 340 -4.65 0.04 4.24
N VAL A 341 -5.83 0.66 4.29
CA VAL A 341 -6.24 1.70 3.36
C VAL A 341 -6.58 2.95 4.17
N ILE A 342 -6.14 4.10 3.68
CA ILE A 342 -6.52 5.40 4.24
C ILE A 342 -7.23 6.15 3.13
N ASP A 343 -8.47 6.56 3.39
CA ASP A 343 -9.31 7.31 2.46
C ASP A 343 -9.88 8.51 3.21
N GLY A 344 -9.42 9.71 2.85
CA GLY A 344 -9.75 10.93 3.57
C GLY A 344 -9.39 10.86 5.06
N ASP A 345 -10.42 10.95 5.90
CA ASP A 345 -10.35 10.95 7.36
C ASP A 345 -10.54 9.55 8.01
N GLN A 346 -10.64 8.51 7.18
CA GLN A 346 -10.86 7.14 7.64
C GLN A 346 -9.62 6.26 7.44
N VAL A 347 -9.36 5.42 8.44
CA VAL A 347 -8.35 4.36 8.37
C VAL A 347 -9.04 3.01 8.45
N ILE A 348 -8.87 2.20 7.40
CA ILE A 348 -9.52 0.89 7.25
C ILE A 348 -8.46 -0.19 7.30
N ARG A 349 -8.68 -1.22 8.13
CA ARG A 349 -7.77 -2.35 8.28
C ARG A 349 -8.52 -3.67 8.39
N VAL A 350 -7.90 -4.75 7.90
CA VAL A 350 -8.39 -6.11 8.17
C VAL A 350 -7.78 -6.61 9.49
N LEU A 351 -8.64 -7.05 10.41
CA LEU A 351 -8.26 -7.64 11.69
C LEU A 351 -8.75 -9.09 11.81
N PRO A 352 -7.95 -9.99 12.40
CA PRO A 352 -8.43 -11.30 12.80
C PRO A 352 -9.39 -11.19 14.00
N ASN A 353 -10.26 -12.17 14.14
CA ASN A 353 -11.30 -12.23 15.19
C ASN A 353 -10.75 -12.02 16.61
N ASP A 354 -9.56 -12.54 16.94
CA ASP A 354 -8.93 -12.45 18.26
C ASP A 354 -8.44 -11.04 18.63
N LYS A 355 -8.37 -10.12 17.66
CA LYS A 355 -7.96 -8.72 17.86
C LYS A 355 -9.14 -7.76 17.95
N VAL A 356 -10.36 -8.26 17.80
CA VAL A 356 -11.58 -7.45 17.91
C VAL A 356 -12.05 -7.46 19.37
N PRO A 357 -12.49 -6.31 19.93
CA PRO A 357 -13.03 -6.27 21.29
C PRO A 357 -14.22 -7.23 21.46
N GLY A 358 -14.29 -7.92 22.60
CA GLY A 358 -15.32 -8.93 22.85
C GLY A 358 -16.76 -8.41 22.69
N GLU A 359 -16.98 -7.15 23.03
CA GLU A 359 -18.26 -6.44 22.91
C GLU A 359 -18.71 -6.21 21.46
N ALA A 360 -17.78 -6.27 20.50
CA ALA A 360 -18.04 -6.10 19.06
C ALA A 360 -18.45 -7.39 18.36
N HIS A 361 -18.42 -8.53 19.06
CA HIS A 361 -19.02 -9.75 18.56
C HIS A 361 -20.55 -9.67 18.69
N ALA A 362 -21.27 -9.99 17.62
CA ALA A 362 -22.72 -9.94 17.60
C ALA A 362 -23.35 -11.00 18.55
N GLY A 363 -23.67 -10.60 19.79
CA GLY A 363 -24.42 -11.41 20.77
C GLY A 363 -23.70 -12.66 21.32
N ASP A 364 -24.34 -13.36 22.26
CA ASP A 364 -23.81 -14.52 23.03
C ASP A 364 -23.29 -15.71 22.21
N ARG A 365 -23.41 -15.66 20.89
CA ARG A 365 -22.71 -16.60 20.01
C ARG A 365 -21.47 -15.87 19.51
N LYS A 366 -20.30 -16.23 20.04
CA LYS A 366 -19.04 -16.14 19.27
C LYS A 366 -19.41 -16.54 17.84
N ALA A 367 -19.45 -15.59 16.92
CA ALA A 367 -20.08 -15.80 15.63
C ALA A 367 -19.33 -16.91 14.90
N SER A 368 -19.87 -18.13 15.01
CA SER A 368 -19.29 -19.35 14.48
C SER A 368 -19.18 -19.16 12.98
N GLY A 369 -17.95 -18.98 12.49
CA GLY A 369 -17.66 -18.77 11.07
C GLY A 369 -17.05 -17.42 10.69
N ILE A 370 -17.04 -16.39 11.56
CA ILE A 370 -16.44 -15.08 11.20
C ILE A 370 -14.93 -15.12 11.49
N LEU A 371 -14.12 -15.16 10.43
CA LEU A 371 -12.67 -15.23 10.53
C LEU A 371 -12.03 -13.85 10.76
N ASN A 372 -12.51 -12.82 10.07
CA ASN A 372 -11.92 -11.50 10.07
C ASN A 372 -12.99 -10.40 10.16
N TYR A 373 -12.57 -9.20 10.55
CA TYR A 373 -13.39 -7.99 10.59
C TYR A 373 -12.66 -6.87 9.84
N LEU A 374 -13.44 -5.98 9.23
CA LEU A 374 -12.96 -4.66 8.84
C LEU A 374 -13.06 -3.74 10.04
N GLU A 375 -11.93 -3.24 10.50
CA GLU A 375 -11.88 -2.13 11.44
C GLU A 375 -11.88 -0.82 10.65
N VAL A 376 -12.91 -0.01 10.87
CA VAL A 376 -13.06 1.32 10.25
C VAL A 376 -12.94 2.36 11.36
N VAL A 377 -11.83 3.09 11.34
CA VAL A 377 -11.55 4.19 12.26
C VAL A 377 -11.93 5.49 11.58
N ASP A 378 -12.93 6.18 12.12
CA ASP A 378 -13.36 7.51 11.70
C ASP A 378 -12.78 8.55 12.68
N THR A 379 -11.81 9.32 12.19
CA THR A 379 -11.06 10.27 13.03
C THR A 379 -11.87 11.51 13.40
N VAL A 380 -12.85 11.89 12.58
CA VAL A 380 -13.72 13.06 12.78
C VAL A 380 -14.84 12.76 13.77
N GLN A 381 -15.49 11.61 13.63
CA GLN A 381 -16.50 11.11 14.57
C GLN A 381 -15.87 10.56 15.85
N GLN A 382 -14.54 10.40 15.88
CA GLN A 382 -13.78 9.80 16.97
C GLN A 382 -14.37 8.42 17.35
N ALA A 383 -14.66 7.62 16.34
CA ALA A 383 -15.32 6.34 16.48
C ALA A 383 -14.60 5.23 15.71
N VAL A 384 -14.67 4.01 16.25
CA VAL A 384 -14.25 2.80 15.55
C VAL A 384 -15.44 1.85 15.40
N ARG A 385 -15.58 1.28 14.21
CA ARG A 385 -16.56 0.24 13.87
C ARG A 385 -15.83 -1.03 13.47
N TYR A 386 -16.38 -2.16 13.88
CA TYR A 386 -15.89 -3.48 13.50
C TYR A 386 -16.97 -4.15 12.68
N ILE A 387 -16.71 -4.30 11.39
CA ILE A 387 -17.69 -4.84 10.45
C ILE A 387 -17.28 -6.27 10.10
N PRO A 388 -18.07 -7.29 10.47
CA PRO A 388 -17.69 -8.69 10.27
C PRO A 388 -17.56 -9.03 8.78
N ILE A 389 -16.45 -9.64 8.36
CA ILE A 389 -16.35 -10.12 6.98
C ILE A 389 -17.06 -11.48 6.91
N PRO A 390 -18.13 -11.63 6.09
CA PRO A 390 -18.78 -12.92 5.91
C PRO A 390 -17.80 -14.00 5.44
N PRO A 391 -18.02 -15.27 5.82
CA PRO A 391 -17.17 -16.39 5.42
C PRO A 391 -17.14 -16.62 3.91
#